data_AF-F2TGB4-F1
#
_entry.id   AF-F2TGB4-F1
#
_cell.length_a   1.000
_cell.length_b   1.000
_cell.length_c   1.000
_cell.angle_alpha   90.00
_cell.angle_beta   90.00
_cell.angle_gamma   90.00
#
_symmetry.space_group_name_H-M   'P 1'
#
loop_
_entity.id
_entity.type
_entity.pdbx_description
1 polymer ?
#
loop_
_entity_poly.entity_id
_entity_poly.type
_entity_poly.pdbx_seq_one_letter_code
_entity_poly.pdbx_strand_id
1 'polypeptide(L)'
;MTTASAPTASLLSLLHRSFPSAVPSTSIDLDLQKISPEIFPSYTYGDAEQAEMVQWLVNTASATEILAKADTAALSEEFLTRLNKHLATRTTLLGTKPSVADVAVYAIMAPMVEKWSAEERTGENGYHHIVRYIDFVQNAPLFGLKISAEEKIEIDVNDVKVVPKPVQPPKEEKEKKKEKKTTGQGGAEKNLVVGRGKNNSSNNNSRSESGKGKDKSEPLATGAAEPPHEKKEKKQKQPKQQKQPAAPAAPLSPSLIDLRVGHILRAVNHPNADSLYVSTINCGDAPGTENTSVDEETGLTVRTVCSGLNGLIPLEEMQNRKIIAVCNLKPVTMRGIKSAAMVLAASPKSDDAHAGPIELVSPPADAPAGERVFFEGWSAGEPEKVLNPKKKIWETFQPGFTTTDSLEVAFDSAQVPQLAEKEGEASSAPAAAGTVAKLVTKSGGLCTVKSLKGATVR
;
A
#
# COMPACT_ATOMS: atom_id res chain seq x y z
N MET A 1 11.32 -1.90 -48.13
CA MET A 1 9.96 -1.60 -48.64
C MET A 1 9.13 -2.79 -48.23
N THR A 2 8.24 -2.76 -47.24
CA THR A 2 7.05 -1.93 -46.96
C THR A 2 6.54 -2.49 -45.62
N THR A 3 5.93 -1.84 -44.65
CA THR A 3 5.30 -0.53 -44.42
C THR A 3 4.92 -0.55 -42.94
N ALA A 4 4.98 0.60 -42.28
CA ALA A 4 4.65 0.76 -40.87
C ALA A 4 3.19 0.37 -40.53
N SER A 5 2.99 -0.91 -40.18
CA SER A 5 1.83 -1.47 -39.48
C SER A 5 2.29 -2.25 -38.22
N ALA A 6 3.46 -1.86 -37.71
CA ALA A 6 4.37 -2.71 -36.94
C ALA A 6 3.98 -3.04 -35.48
N PRO A 7 3.36 -2.15 -34.67
CA PRO A 7 3.29 -2.41 -33.22
C PRO A 7 2.28 -3.51 -32.86
N THR A 8 1.11 -3.53 -33.49
CA THR A 8 0.06 -4.53 -33.23
C THR A 8 0.43 -5.90 -33.78
N ALA A 9 1.07 -5.96 -34.95
CA ALA A 9 1.58 -7.20 -35.52
C ALA A 9 2.74 -7.78 -34.69
N SER A 10 3.59 -6.92 -34.12
CA SER A 10 4.66 -7.30 -33.18
C SER A 10 4.12 -7.84 -31.86
N LEU A 11 3.07 -7.22 -31.31
CA LEU A 11 2.42 -7.72 -30.09
C LEU A 11 1.80 -9.11 -30.32
N LEU A 12 1.01 -9.29 -31.38
CA LEU A 12 0.38 -10.58 -31.67
C LEU A 12 1.41 -11.68 -31.95
N SER A 13 2.45 -11.40 -32.76
CA SER A 13 3.49 -12.39 -33.04
C SER A 13 4.24 -12.80 -31.76
N LEU A 14 4.53 -11.84 -30.88
CA LEU A 14 5.17 -12.09 -29.60
C LEU A 14 4.29 -12.96 -28.68
N LEU A 15 2.98 -12.67 -28.63
CA LEU A 15 2.02 -13.44 -27.86
C LEU A 15 1.84 -14.86 -28.40
N HIS A 16 1.76 -15.04 -29.72
CA HIS A 16 1.64 -16.36 -30.37
C HIS A 16 2.84 -17.25 -30.06
N ARG A 17 4.04 -16.68 -30.17
CA ARG A 17 5.30 -17.41 -29.93
C ARG A 17 5.48 -17.75 -28.45
N SER A 18 5.13 -16.81 -27.57
CA SER A 18 5.35 -16.96 -26.12
C SER A 18 4.30 -17.84 -25.47
N PHE A 19 3.03 -17.73 -25.88
CA PHE A 19 1.88 -18.38 -25.23
C PHE A 19 0.97 -19.11 -26.23
N PRO A 20 1.48 -20.09 -26.99
CA PRO A 20 0.71 -20.75 -28.05
C PRO A 20 -0.57 -21.46 -27.56
N SER A 21 -0.63 -21.83 -26.28
CA SER A 21 -1.82 -22.47 -25.68
C SER A 21 -2.95 -21.47 -25.38
N ALA A 22 -2.62 -20.26 -24.93
CA ALA A 22 -3.58 -19.19 -24.66
C ALA A 22 -3.88 -18.36 -25.92
N VAL A 23 -2.89 -18.25 -26.81
CA VAL A 23 -2.94 -17.42 -28.02
C VAL A 23 -2.55 -18.27 -29.24
N PRO A 24 -3.49 -19.06 -29.80
CA PRO A 24 -3.23 -19.84 -31.00
C PRO A 24 -2.84 -18.95 -32.18
N SER A 25 -2.00 -19.47 -33.09
CA SER A 25 -1.55 -18.72 -34.28
C SER A 25 -2.68 -18.35 -35.25
N THR A 26 -3.86 -18.94 -35.10
CA THR A 26 -5.08 -18.64 -35.86
C THR A 26 -5.89 -17.47 -35.30
N SER A 27 -5.56 -16.98 -34.09
CA SER A 27 -6.27 -15.88 -33.44
C SER A 27 -5.83 -14.55 -34.03
N ILE A 28 -6.76 -13.86 -34.69
CA ILE A 28 -6.53 -12.55 -35.32
C ILE A 28 -7.13 -11.38 -34.54
N ASP A 29 -8.14 -11.66 -33.70
CA ASP A 29 -8.83 -10.66 -32.89
C ASP A 29 -8.85 -11.16 -31.44
N LEU A 30 -7.99 -10.56 -30.63
CA LEU A 30 -7.71 -10.98 -29.27
C LEU A 30 -8.26 -9.94 -28.31
N ASP A 31 -9.17 -10.37 -27.45
CA ASP A 31 -9.64 -9.55 -26.35
C ASP A 31 -8.55 -9.49 -25.27
N LEU A 32 -7.62 -8.54 -25.45
CA LEU A 32 -6.51 -8.30 -24.52
C LEU A 32 -7.01 -8.02 -23.09
N GLN A 33 -8.25 -7.59 -22.90
CA GLN A 33 -8.77 -7.34 -21.56
C GLN A 33 -9.02 -8.64 -20.79
N LYS A 34 -9.31 -9.74 -21.49
CA LYS A 34 -9.70 -11.02 -20.88
C LYS A 34 -8.61 -12.07 -20.90
N ILE A 35 -7.55 -11.87 -21.67
CA ILE A 35 -6.54 -12.91 -21.89
C ILE A 35 -5.43 -12.95 -20.84
N SER A 36 -5.27 -11.90 -20.03
CA SER A 36 -4.25 -11.87 -18.97
C SER A 36 -4.30 -13.08 -18.04
N PRO A 37 -5.46 -13.55 -17.53
CA PRO A 37 -5.54 -14.77 -16.70
C PRO A 37 -5.17 -16.05 -17.45
N GLU A 38 -5.33 -16.10 -18.78
CA GLU A 38 -4.97 -17.28 -19.59
C GLU A 38 -3.46 -17.34 -19.82
N ILE A 39 -2.84 -16.18 -20.05
CA ILE A 39 -1.39 -16.03 -20.22
C ILE A 39 -0.66 -16.15 -18.87
N PHE A 40 -1.27 -15.65 -17.81
CA PHE A 40 -0.69 -15.58 -16.46
C PHE A 40 -1.61 -16.28 -15.43
N PRO A 41 -1.79 -17.62 -15.51
CA PRO A 41 -2.77 -18.36 -14.70
C PRO A 41 -2.47 -18.34 -13.19
N SER A 42 -1.23 -18.07 -12.79
CA SER A 42 -0.83 -17.93 -11.38
C SER A 42 -1.28 -16.61 -10.75
N TYR A 43 -1.85 -15.68 -11.53
CA TYR A 43 -2.22 -14.34 -11.07
C TYR A 43 -3.72 -14.10 -11.19
N THR A 44 -4.32 -13.65 -10.09
CA THR A 44 -5.70 -13.17 -10.06
C THR A 44 -5.72 -11.65 -9.97
N TYR A 45 -6.56 -11.00 -10.77
CA TYR A 45 -6.69 -9.55 -10.81
C TYR A 45 -8.04 -9.13 -10.23
N GLY A 46 -8.02 -8.27 -9.21
CA GLY A 46 -9.23 -7.67 -8.64
C GLY A 46 -9.80 -6.55 -9.51
N ASP A 47 -11.00 -6.07 -9.19
CA ASP A 47 -11.72 -5.07 -10.00
C ASP A 47 -10.90 -3.80 -10.30
N ALA A 48 -10.13 -3.31 -9.32
CA ALA A 48 -9.27 -2.14 -9.49
C ALA A 48 -8.11 -2.40 -10.46
N GLU A 49 -7.50 -3.58 -10.39
CA GLU A 49 -6.38 -3.99 -11.27
C GLU A 49 -6.88 -4.24 -12.69
N GLN A 50 -8.07 -4.84 -12.82
CA GLN A 50 -8.75 -5.01 -14.11
C GLN A 50 -9.04 -3.65 -14.78
N ALA A 51 -9.58 -2.69 -14.03
CA ALA A 51 -9.83 -1.35 -14.54
C ALA A 51 -8.54 -0.62 -14.96
N GLU A 52 -7.47 -0.72 -14.17
CA GLU A 52 -6.16 -0.14 -14.48
C GLU A 52 -5.53 -0.80 -15.71
N MET A 53 -5.65 -2.12 -15.85
CA MET A 53 -5.19 -2.87 -17.02
C MET A 53 -5.91 -2.41 -18.30
N VAL A 54 -7.24 -2.32 -18.27
CA VAL A 54 -8.04 -1.82 -19.40
C VAL A 54 -7.61 -0.40 -19.75
N GLN A 55 -7.39 0.46 -18.76
CA GLN A 55 -6.93 1.82 -19.01
C GLN A 55 -5.57 1.86 -19.73
N TRP A 56 -4.61 1.03 -19.31
CA TRP A 56 -3.32 0.93 -19.98
C TRP A 56 -3.45 0.38 -21.40
N LEU A 57 -4.25 -0.66 -21.61
CA LEU A 57 -4.50 -1.20 -22.96
C LEU A 57 -5.09 -0.15 -23.90
N VAL A 58 -6.03 0.68 -23.42
CA VAL A 58 -6.60 1.79 -24.20
C VAL A 58 -5.53 2.84 -24.53
N ASN A 59 -4.73 3.28 -23.56
CA ASN A 59 -3.66 4.25 -23.79
C ASN A 59 -2.63 3.71 -24.81
N THR A 60 -2.27 2.45 -24.68
CA THR A 60 -1.34 1.72 -25.55
C THR A 60 -1.89 1.58 -26.97
N ALA A 61 -3.19 1.32 -27.14
CA ALA A 61 -3.83 1.31 -28.45
C ALA A 61 -3.81 2.71 -29.09
N SER A 62 -4.11 3.77 -28.33
CA SER A 62 -3.99 5.14 -28.83
C SER A 62 -2.56 5.51 -29.22
N ALA A 63 -1.55 5.12 -28.42
CA ALA A 63 -0.15 5.31 -28.75
C ALA A 63 0.25 4.56 -30.04
N THR A 64 -0.24 3.33 -30.22
CA THR A 64 -0.04 2.54 -31.46
C THR A 64 -0.56 3.28 -32.68
N GLU A 65 -1.77 3.85 -32.61
CA GLU A 65 -2.36 4.60 -33.72
C GLU A 65 -1.57 5.86 -34.08
N ILE A 66 -1.00 6.54 -33.07
CA ILE A 66 -0.16 7.72 -33.28
C ILE A 66 1.16 7.32 -33.96
N LEU A 67 1.81 6.24 -33.50
CA LEU A 67 3.01 5.70 -34.15
C LEU A 67 2.76 5.25 -35.59
N ALA A 68 1.61 4.65 -35.86
CA ALA A 68 1.24 4.23 -37.21
C ALA A 68 1.12 5.42 -38.18
N LYS A 69 0.81 6.62 -37.66
CA LYS A 69 0.79 7.88 -38.43
C LYS A 69 2.17 8.51 -38.60
N ALA A 70 3.24 7.82 -38.15
CA ALA A 70 4.63 8.30 -38.14
C ALA A 70 4.85 9.63 -37.40
N ASP A 71 3.92 9.99 -36.50
CA ASP A 71 4.01 11.20 -35.69
C ASP A 71 4.65 10.87 -34.34
N THR A 72 5.93 10.50 -34.39
CA THR A 72 6.71 10.15 -33.19
C THR A 72 6.87 11.33 -32.23
N ALA A 73 6.77 12.56 -32.73
CA ALA A 73 6.73 13.77 -31.92
C ALA A 73 5.39 13.91 -31.16
N ALA A 74 4.26 13.55 -31.77
CA ALA A 74 2.95 13.55 -31.13
C ALA A 74 2.62 12.29 -30.33
N LEU A 75 3.49 11.26 -30.31
CA LEU A 75 3.41 10.20 -29.28
C LEU A 75 3.47 10.78 -27.87
N SER A 76 3.82 12.06 -27.78
CA SER A 76 3.61 12.99 -26.71
C SER A 76 4.58 12.74 -25.57
N GLU A 77 5.27 13.80 -25.18
CA GLU A 77 5.83 13.89 -23.84
C GLU A 77 4.79 13.44 -22.80
N GLU A 78 3.49 13.61 -23.04
CA GLU A 78 2.44 13.16 -22.13
C GLU A 78 2.40 11.64 -21.91
N PHE A 79 2.39 10.80 -22.96
CA PHE A 79 2.40 9.33 -22.77
C PHE A 79 3.71 8.86 -22.15
N LEU A 80 4.87 9.34 -22.66
CA LEU A 80 6.18 8.94 -22.14
C LEU A 80 6.39 9.43 -20.71
N THR A 81 6.05 10.68 -20.40
CA THR A 81 6.14 11.23 -19.04
C THR A 81 5.17 10.53 -18.10
N ARG A 82 3.93 10.25 -18.54
CA ARG A 82 2.95 9.51 -17.75
C ARG A 82 3.42 8.09 -17.46
N LEU A 83 3.91 7.38 -18.47
CA LEU A 83 4.42 6.02 -18.33
C LEU A 83 5.66 6.01 -17.42
N ASN A 84 6.63 6.88 -17.66
CA ASN A 84 7.84 6.98 -16.85
C ASN A 84 7.51 7.31 -15.39
N LYS A 85 6.61 8.28 -15.14
CA LYS A 85 6.13 8.61 -13.78
C LYS A 85 5.37 7.46 -13.13
N HIS A 86 4.54 6.74 -13.88
CA HIS A 86 3.79 5.59 -13.38
C HIS A 86 4.72 4.46 -12.94
N LEU A 87 5.76 4.21 -13.72
CA LEU A 87 6.79 3.19 -13.50
C LEU A 87 7.83 3.59 -12.44
N ALA A 88 7.86 4.85 -12.00
CA ALA A 88 8.77 5.32 -10.96
C ALA A 88 8.57 4.61 -9.62
N THR A 89 7.36 4.12 -9.34
CA THR A 89 6.99 3.47 -8.07
C THR A 89 6.50 2.03 -8.23
N ARG A 90 6.57 1.48 -9.45
CA ARG A 90 5.98 0.18 -9.79
C ARG A 90 6.94 -0.69 -10.61
N THR A 91 6.93 -1.99 -10.34
CA THR A 91 7.74 -2.96 -11.09
C THR A 91 7.10 -3.29 -12.44
N THR A 92 5.77 -3.48 -12.45
CA THR A 92 4.91 -3.70 -13.63
C THR A 92 3.87 -2.58 -13.74
N LEU A 93 3.08 -2.53 -14.82
CA LEU A 93 1.97 -1.57 -14.96
C LEU A 93 0.93 -1.72 -13.85
N LEU A 94 0.70 -2.93 -13.36
CA LEU A 94 -0.23 -3.25 -12.27
C LEU A 94 0.50 -3.41 -10.91
N GLY A 95 1.59 -2.65 -10.70
CA GLY A 95 2.35 -2.66 -9.46
C GLY A 95 3.40 -3.77 -9.45
N THR A 96 3.01 -4.99 -9.07
CA THR A 96 3.92 -6.16 -9.00
C THR A 96 3.42 -7.37 -9.78
N LYS A 97 2.20 -7.32 -10.31
CA LYS A 97 1.61 -8.43 -11.08
C LYS A 97 1.88 -8.23 -12.58
N PRO A 98 2.35 -9.24 -13.32
CA PRO A 98 2.46 -9.16 -14.76
C PRO A 98 1.06 -9.18 -15.37
N SER A 99 0.91 -8.58 -16.54
CA SER A 99 -0.34 -8.56 -17.30
C SER A 99 -0.06 -8.43 -18.79
N VAL A 100 -1.06 -8.70 -19.64
CA VAL A 100 -0.88 -8.51 -21.08
C VAL A 100 -0.70 -7.03 -21.44
N ALA A 101 -1.14 -6.10 -20.58
CA ALA A 101 -0.84 -4.69 -20.75
C ALA A 101 0.66 -4.41 -20.71
N ASP A 102 1.42 -5.16 -19.91
CA ASP A 102 2.86 -5.00 -19.84
C ASP A 102 3.55 -5.38 -21.15
N VAL A 103 3.13 -6.51 -21.72
CA VAL A 103 3.58 -7.02 -23.02
C VAL A 103 3.19 -6.06 -24.15
N ALA A 104 1.99 -5.48 -24.08
CA ALA A 104 1.50 -4.52 -25.05
C ALA A 104 2.30 -3.20 -25.03
N VAL A 105 2.61 -2.66 -23.84
CA VAL A 105 3.50 -1.50 -23.71
C VAL A 105 4.90 -1.84 -24.20
N TYR A 106 5.44 -3.01 -23.87
CA TYR A 106 6.75 -3.45 -24.36
C TYR A 106 6.82 -3.49 -25.89
N ALA A 107 5.84 -4.10 -26.55
CA ALA A 107 5.81 -4.24 -28.01
C ALA A 107 5.87 -2.89 -28.75
N ILE A 108 5.34 -1.84 -28.12
CA ILE A 108 5.40 -0.47 -28.64
C ILE A 108 6.71 0.21 -28.24
N MET A 109 7.07 0.15 -26.96
CA MET A 109 8.15 0.94 -26.40
C MET A 109 9.54 0.43 -26.79
N ALA A 110 9.70 -0.87 -26.97
CA ALA A 110 11.00 -1.46 -27.21
C ALA A 110 11.70 -0.88 -28.47
N PRO A 111 11.08 -0.84 -29.66
CA PRO A 111 11.69 -0.22 -30.85
C PRO A 111 11.98 1.28 -30.74
N MET A 112 11.37 1.98 -29.78
CA MET A 112 11.65 3.39 -29.51
C MET A 112 12.84 3.57 -28.58
N VAL A 113 12.89 2.81 -27.49
CA VAL A 113 14.02 2.82 -26.54
C VAL A 113 15.32 2.43 -27.23
N GLU A 114 15.26 1.48 -28.17
CA GLU A 114 16.41 1.10 -29.00
C GLU A 114 17.05 2.31 -29.72
N LYS A 115 16.23 3.28 -30.16
CA LYS A 115 16.67 4.46 -30.89
C LYS A 115 17.04 5.66 -30.01
N TRP A 116 16.75 5.60 -28.72
CA TRP A 116 17.07 6.68 -27.79
C TRP A 116 18.57 6.83 -27.57
N SER A 117 19.02 8.08 -27.52
CA SER A 117 20.35 8.46 -27.04
C SER A 117 20.57 8.09 -25.58
N ALA A 118 21.83 8.11 -25.13
CA ALA A 118 22.15 7.87 -23.72
C ALA A 118 21.51 8.93 -22.81
N GLU A 119 21.41 10.17 -23.28
CA GLU A 119 20.75 11.27 -22.56
C GLU A 119 19.23 11.06 -22.41
N GLU A 120 18.56 10.57 -23.46
CA GLU A 120 17.12 10.24 -23.39
C GLU A 120 16.85 9.01 -22.51
N ARG A 121 17.80 8.06 -22.45
CA ARG A 121 17.69 6.86 -21.60
C ARG A 121 17.97 7.19 -20.12
N THR A 122 19.15 7.72 -19.84
CA THR A 122 19.71 7.85 -18.48
C THR A 122 20.23 9.25 -18.12
N GLY A 123 19.98 10.28 -18.93
CA GLY A 123 20.30 11.68 -18.62
C GLY A 123 19.38 12.32 -17.57
N GLU A 124 19.62 13.57 -17.19
CA GLU A 124 18.91 14.25 -16.08
C GLU A 124 17.38 14.28 -16.23
N ASN A 125 16.88 14.40 -17.47
CA ASN A 125 15.46 14.37 -17.81
C ASN A 125 15.08 13.09 -18.59
N GLY A 126 15.89 12.04 -18.48
CA GLY A 126 15.72 10.80 -19.21
C GLY A 126 14.55 9.95 -18.70
N TYR A 127 14.15 8.97 -19.52
CA TYR A 127 13.07 8.05 -19.21
C TYR A 127 13.57 6.78 -18.50
N HIS A 128 14.34 6.96 -17.43
CA HIS A 128 15.03 5.88 -16.71
C HIS A 128 14.12 4.71 -16.32
N HIS A 129 12.88 5.01 -15.89
CA HIS A 129 11.96 3.98 -15.41
C HIS A 129 11.37 3.17 -16.57
N ILE A 130 11.25 3.77 -17.75
CA ILE A 130 10.89 3.06 -18.98
C ILE A 130 12.04 2.14 -19.38
N VAL A 131 13.28 2.62 -19.41
CA VAL A 131 14.45 1.79 -19.78
C VAL A 131 14.57 0.56 -18.87
N ARG A 132 14.49 0.76 -17.54
CA ARG A 132 14.44 -0.34 -16.55
C ARG A 132 13.31 -1.30 -16.84
N TYR A 133 12.12 -0.77 -17.11
CA TYR A 133 10.93 -1.58 -17.33
C TYR A 133 11.03 -2.42 -18.60
N ILE A 134 11.58 -1.89 -19.68
CA ILE A 134 11.77 -2.61 -20.93
C ILE A 134 12.79 -3.73 -20.76
N ASP A 135 13.92 -3.47 -20.09
CA ASP A 135 14.88 -4.51 -19.74
C ASP A 135 14.24 -5.62 -18.89
N PHE A 136 13.44 -5.22 -17.88
CA PHE A 136 12.73 -6.15 -17.02
C PHE A 136 11.74 -7.02 -17.80
N VAL A 137 10.93 -6.46 -18.70
CA VAL A 137 9.93 -7.23 -19.47
C VAL A 137 10.58 -8.24 -20.41
N GLN A 138 11.67 -7.88 -21.10
CA GLN A 138 12.33 -8.79 -22.06
C GLN A 138 13.15 -9.91 -21.40
N ASN A 139 13.55 -9.76 -20.13
CA ASN A 139 14.45 -10.68 -19.44
C ASN A 139 13.83 -11.44 -18.27
N ALA A 140 12.79 -10.92 -17.62
CA ALA A 140 12.23 -11.55 -16.43
C ALA A 140 11.44 -12.84 -16.77
N PRO A 141 11.76 -13.98 -16.13
CA PRO A 141 10.99 -15.23 -16.30
C PRO A 141 9.50 -15.07 -15.96
N LEU A 142 9.18 -14.08 -15.13
CA LEU A 142 7.82 -13.67 -14.77
C LEU A 142 6.90 -13.50 -15.98
N PHE A 143 7.41 -12.94 -17.09
CA PHE A 143 6.61 -12.73 -18.29
C PHE A 143 6.64 -13.91 -19.24
N GLY A 144 7.56 -14.88 -19.10
CA GLY A 144 7.62 -16.04 -19.99
C GLY A 144 7.77 -15.72 -21.49
N LEU A 145 8.23 -14.52 -21.84
CA LEU A 145 8.32 -14.09 -23.24
C LEU A 145 9.44 -14.83 -23.95
N LYS A 146 9.13 -15.39 -25.12
CA LYS A 146 10.13 -15.94 -26.03
C LYS A 146 10.55 -14.82 -26.97
N ILE A 147 11.70 -14.21 -26.71
CA ILE A 147 12.32 -13.16 -27.53
C ILE A 147 13.71 -13.64 -27.93
N SER A 148 14.05 -13.61 -29.22
CA SER A 148 15.38 -14.03 -29.66
C SER A 148 16.43 -12.99 -29.26
N ALA A 149 17.70 -13.38 -29.20
CA ALA A 149 18.76 -12.47 -28.74
C ALA A 149 18.89 -11.22 -29.64
N GLU A 150 18.57 -11.36 -30.94
CA GLU A 150 18.65 -10.31 -31.95
C GLU A 150 17.47 -9.32 -31.85
N GLU A 151 16.36 -9.72 -31.25
CA GLU A 151 15.17 -8.88 -31.03
C GLU A 151 15.20 -8.16 -29.67
N LYS A 152 16.12 -8.56 -28.77
CA LYS A 152 16.28 -7.91 -27.47
C LYS A 152 17.01 -6.59 -27.65
N ILE A 153 16.58 -5.60 -26.88
CA ILE A 153 17.28 -4.32 -26.82
C ILE A 153 18.51 -4.49 -25.94
N GLU A 154 19.67 -4.14 -26.49
CA GLU A 154 20.88 -4.03 -25.70
C GLU A 154 20.83 -2.77 -24.82
N ILE A 155 20.76 -2.99 -23.52
CA ILE A 155 20.75 -1.96 -22.49
C ILE A 155 22.01 -2.15 -21.64
N ASP A 156 22.97 -1.25 -21.80
CA ASP A 156 24.16 -1.24 -20.95
C ASP A 156 23.81 -0.68 -19.57
N VAL A 157 23.82 -1.55 -18.58
CA VAL A 157 23.52 -1.22 -17.18
C VAL A 157 24.62 -0.36 -16.53
N ASN A 158 25.80 -0.25 -17.15
CA ASN A 158 26.91 0.56 -16.64
C ASN A 158 26.94 1.97 -17.24
N ASP A 159 26.26 2.22 -18.37
CA ASP A 159 26.19 3.55 -19.00
C ASP A 159 25.03 4.39 -18.43
N VAL A 160 25.14 4.74 -17.15
CA VAL A 160 24.17 5.58 -16.44
C VAL A 160 24.73 7.00 -16.32
N LYS A 161 24.17 7.96 -17.07
CA LYS A 161 24.60 9.37 -17.02
C LYS A 161 24.21 10.04 -15.70
N VAL A 162 22.99 9.79 -15.22
CA VAL A 162 22.46 10.32 -13.96
C VAL A 162 21.73 9.22 -13.21
N VAL A 163 22.06 9.05 -11.93
CA VAL A 163 21.32 8.16 -11.03
C VAL A 163 20.06 8.89 -10.54
N PRO A 164 18.84 8.41 -10.84
CA PRO A 164 17.62 9.07 -10.41
C PRO A 164 17.54 9.10 -8.89
N LYS A 165 17.18 10.27 -8.33
CA LYS A 165 16.86 10.36 -6.90
C LYS A 165 15.64 9.49 -6.61
N PRO A 166 15.61 8.70 -5.52
CA PRO A 166 14.46 7.90 -5.17
C PRO A 166 13.21 8.78 -5.09
N VAL A 167 12.25 8.55 -5.99
CA VAL A 167 10.94 9.21 -5.93
C VAL A 167 10.25 8.68 -4.69
N GLN A 168 10.24 9.48 -3.61
CA GLN A 168 9.38 9.21 -2.47
C GLN A 168 7.95 9.12 -3.03
N PRO A 169 7.17 8.09 -2.68
CA PRO A 169 5.78 8.01 -3.12
C PRO A 169 5.12 9.35 -2.80
N PRO A 170 4.43 9.99 -3.77
CA PRO A 170 3.81 11.28 -3.52
C PRO A 170 2.98 11.17 -2.24
N LYS A 171 3.22 12.09 -1.29
CA LYS A 171 2.20 12.44 -0.30
C LYS A 171 1.03 13.00 -1.10
N GLU A 172 0.19 12.13 -1.68
CA GLU A 172 -1.00 12.59 -2.40
C GLU A 172 -1.91 13.28 -1.38
N GLU A 173 -1.95 14.61 -1.52
CA GLU A 173 -3.17 15.41 -1.59
C GLU A 173 -4.32 14.93 -0.69
N LYS A 174 -4.09 14.94 0.64
CA LYS A 174 -5.18 15.15 1.60
C LYS A 174 -5.61 16.61 1.72
N GLU A 175 -4.93 17.54 1.04
CA GLU A 175 -5.18 18.98 1.20
C GLU A 175 -6.05 19.63 0.12
N LYS A 176 -6.20 19.07 -1.09
CA LYS A 176 -7.21 19.60 -2.06
C LYS A 176 -8.63 19.09 -1.87
N LYS A 177 -8.88 18.23 -0.87
CA LYS A 177 -10.24 17.87 -0.41
C LYS A 177 -10.72 18.67 0.81
N LYS A 178 -9.94 19.65 1.30
CA LYS A 178 -10.30 20.48 2.46
C LYS A 178 -10.88 21.86 2.15
N GLU A 179 -10.90 22.32 0.90
CA GLU A 179 -11.55 23.60 0.53
C GLU A 179 -12.91 23.48 -0.19
N LYS A 180 -13.53 22.29 -0.22
CA LYS A 180 -14.93 22.14 -0.68
C LYS A 180 -15.81 21.30 0.25
N LYS A 181 -15.68 21.49 1.56
CA LYS A 181 -16.69 21.07 2.55
C LYS A 181 -16.91 22.11 3.66
N THR A 182 -17.31 23.30 3.25
CA THR A 182 -18.36 24.09 3.93
C THR A 182 -19.31 24.51 2.82
N THR A 183 -20.29 23.69 2.50
CA THR A 183 -21.67 23.96 2.92
C THR A 183 -22.50 22.69 2.79
N GLY A 184 -23.50 22.58 3.67
CA GLY A 184 -24.17 21.35 4.02
C GLY A 184 -25.14 20.78 2.98
N GLN A 185 -25.56 19.56 3.32
CA GLN A 185 -26.91 18.99 3.20
C GLN A 185 -27.90 19.68 2.24
N GLY A 186 -28.57 18.99 1.33
CA GLY A 186 -28.69 17.54 1.18
C GLY A 186 -29.69 17.16 0.08
N GLY A 187 -30.08 15.88 0.05
CA GLY A 187 -31.26 15.43 -0.66
C GLY A 187 -31.02 14.48 -1.85
N ALA A 188 -31.03 13.19 -1.52
CA ALA A 188 -31.66 12.07 -2.23
C ALA A 188 -31.69 12.00 -3.78
N GLU A 189 -31.11 10.90 -4.26
CA GLU A 189 -31.61 9.95 -5.27
C GLU A 189 -32.40 10.46 -6.48
N LYS A 190 -31.88 10.15 -7.69
CA LYS A 190 -32.59 9.33 -8.69
C LYS A 190 -31.71 8.87 -9.86
N ASN A 191 -31.95 7.62 -10.25
CA ASN A 191 -31.58 6.95 -11.50
C ASN A 191 -31.77 7.81 -12.77
N LEU A 192 -30.94 7.56 -13.79
CA LEU A 192 -31.21 7.59 -15.25
C LEU A 192 -29.91 7.11 -15.94
N VAL A 193 -29.79 5.90 -16.51
CA VAL A 193 -30.32 5.40 -17.80
C VAL A 193 -30.05 6.34 -18.98
N VAL A 194 -29.06 5.92 -19.79
CA VAL A 194 -28.95 5.92 -21.27
C VAL A 194 -29.30 7.19 -22.06
N GLY A 195 -28.34 7.68 -22.87
CA GLY A 195 -28.68 8.55 -24.00
C GLY A 195 -27.55 9.34 -24.67
N ARG A 196 -26.73 8.65 -25.46
CA ARG A 196 -26.15 9.03 -26.77
C ARG A 196 -26.41 10.47 -27.29
N GLY A 197 -25.34 11.17 -27.71
CA GLY A 197 -25.39 12.00 -28.93
C GLY A 197 -24.75 13.39 -28.92
N LYS A 198 -23.52 13.46 -29.47
CA LYS A 198 -23.04 14.39 -30.52
C LYS A 198 -23.07 15.94 -30.34
N ASN A 199 -21.84 16.46 -30.47
CA ASN A 199 -21.38 17.57 -31.32
C ASN A 199 -21.65 19.06 -30.98
N ASN A 200 -20.49 19.72 -30.90
CA ASN A 200 -20.09 21.00 -31.52
C ASN A 200 -20.56 22.34 -30.97
N SER A 201 -19.50 23.07 -30.58
CA SER A 201 -19.16 24.42 -31.03
C SER A 201 -19.73 25.62 -30.28
N SER A 202 -18.74 26.40 -29.86
CA SER A 202 -18.63 27.84 -30.06
C SER A 202 -19.22 28.75 -28.99
N ASN A 203 -18.26 29.32 -28.26
CA ASN A 203 -18.00 30.75 -28.11
C ASN A 203 -18.74 31.57 -27.05
N ASN A 204 -17.88 32.28 -26.33
CA ASN A 204 -17.99 33.64 -25.82
C ASN A 204 -19.03 33.99 -24.74
N ASN A 205 -18.46 34.16 -23.55
CA ASN A 205 -18.23 35.44 -22.88
C ASN A 205 -19.44 36.24 -22.33
N SER A 206 -19.15 36.84 -21.17
CA SER A 206 -19.80 37.99 -20.53
C SER A 206 -21.02 37.80 -19.61
N ARG A 207 -20.69 37.97 -18.32
CA ARG A 207 -21.23 38.95 -17.35
C ARG A 207 -22.73 39.05 -17.07
N SER A 208 -22.94 39.24 -15.75
CA SER A 208 -24.01 40.02 -15.09
C SER A 208 -25.42 39.44 -15.17
N GLU A 209 -26.32 39.63 -14.22
CA GLU A 209 -26.35 39.99 -12.80
C GLU A 209 -27.86 40.01 -12.50
N SER A 210 -28.24 39.84 -11.24
CA SER A 210 -29.54 40.26 -10.70
C SER A 210 -30.77 39.37 -10.91
N GLY A 211 -31.53 39.18 -9.83
CA GLY A 211 -32.98 39.42 -9.91
C GLY A 211 -33.95 38.35 -9.41
N LYS A 212 -33.88 38.01 -8.12
CA LYS A 212 -34.99 38.09 -7.12
C LYS A 212 -36.46 37.85 -7.56
N GLY A 213 -37.14 36.99 -6.80
CA GLY A 213 -38.58 37.09 -6.43
C GLY A 213 -39.45 35.91 -6.89
N LYS A 214 -39.93 35.04 -5.99
CA LYS A 214 -41.23 35.11 -5.25
C LYS A 214 -42.44 35.10 -6.21
N ASP A 215 -43.53 34.35 -6.01
CA ASP A 215 -44.17 33.80 -4.82
C ASP A 215 -45.19 32.73 -5.27
N LYS A 216 -45.54 31.82 -4.36
CA LYS A 216 -46.84 31.12 -4.14
C LYS A 216 -47.78 30.82 -5.32
N SER A 217 -48.27 29.58 -5.39
CA SER A 217 -49.56 29.20 -4.77
C SER A 217 -50.02 27.79 -5.19
N GLU A 218 -50.30 26.99 -4.17
CA GLU A 218 -51.21 25.82 -4.08
C GLU A 218 -52.67 26.18 -4.46
N PRO A 219 -53.70 25.30 -4.34
CA PRO A 219 -53.80 23.83 -4.30
C PRO A 219 -55.06 23.28 -5.06
N LEU A 220 -55.47 22.04 -4.71
CA LEU A 220 -56.80 21.37 -4.78
C LEU A 220 -56.91 20.24 -5.81
N ALA A 221 -56.88 18.97 -5.40
CA ALA A 221 -57.96 18.16 -4.76
C ALA A 221 -58.82 17.46 -5.82
N THR A 222 -58.95 16.14 -5.87
CA THR A 222 -59.88 15.29 -5.09
C THR A 222 -59.78 13.88 -5.74
N GLY A 223 -59.76 12.76 -5.01
CA GLY A 223 -60.91 12.00 -4.48
C GLY A 223 -60.88 10.59 -5.13
N ALA A 224 -60.54 9.53 -4.38
CA ALA A 224 -61.44 8.63 -3.64
C ALA A 224 -61.76 7.31 -4.40
N ALA A 225 -61.38 6.15 -3.83
CA ALA A 225 -62.18 4.91 -3.70
C ALA A 225 -61.32 3.66 -3.41
N GLU A 226 -61.59 3.04 -2.26
CA GLU A 226 -61.15 1.75 -1.67
C GLU A 226 -62.08 0.57 -2.11
N PRO A 227 -62.05 -0.70 -1.61
CA PRO A 227 -61.04 -1.58 -0.96
C PRO A 227 -61.10 -3.08 -1.51
N PRO A 228 -61.07 -4.19 -0.72
CA PRO A 228 -59.92 -4.93 -0.13
C PRO A 228 -59.92 -6.49 -0.40
N HIS A 229 -58.87 -7.22 0.05
CA HIS A 229 -58.87 -8.54 0.78
C HIS A 229 -57.47 -9.23 0.65
N GLU A 230 -56.69 -9.35 1.74
CA GLU A 230 -56.48 -10.55 2.61
C GLU A 230 -55.48 -11.59 2.05
N LYS A 231 -54.54 -12.24 2.77
CA LYS A 231 -54.13 -12.30 4.19
C LYS A 231 -52.77 -13.06 4.26
N LYS A 232 -51.90 -12.65 5.22
CA LYS A 232 -50.95 -13.42 6.08
C LYS A 232 -50.14 -14.58 5.47
N GLU A 233 -48.81 -14.66 5.67
CA GLU A 233 -48.20 -15.15 6.92
C GLU A 233 -46.79 -14.60 7.24
N LYS A 234 -46.52 -14.50 8.55
CA LYS A 234 -45.30 -14.01 9.22
C LYS A 234 -44.30 -15.16 9.46
N LYS A 235 -42.99 -14.88 9.34
CA LYS A 235 -41.97 -15.48 10.23
C LYS A 235 -40.82 -14.50 10.56
N GLN A 236 -40.96 -13.94 11.76
CA GLN A 236 -39.96 -13.50 12.76
C GLN A 236 -38.63 -12.85 12.33
N LYS A 237 -38.53 -11.53 12.58
CA LYS A 237 -37.27 -10.80 12.81
C LYS A 237 -36.73 -11.12 14.21
N GLN A 238 -35.50 -11.62 14.29
CA GLN A 238 -34.71 -11.60 15.52
C GLN A 238 -34.28 -10.16 15.88
N PRO A 239 -34.10 -9.83 17.17
CA PRO A 239 -33.90 -8.47 17.64
C PRO A 239 -32.53 -7.93 17.21
N LYS A 240 -32.52 -6.71 16.65
CA LYS A 240 -31.31 -5.90 16.52
C LYS A 240 -30.70 -5.74 17.91
N GLN A 241 -29.52 -6.33 18.10
CA GLN A 241 -28.68 -6.08 19.25
C GLN A 241 -28.49 -4.56 19.40
N GLN A 242 -28.89 -4.06 20.57
CA GLN A 242 -28.72 -2.68 20.96
C GLN A 242 -27.26 -2.32 20.87
N LYS A 243 -26.99 -1.21 20.17
CA LYS A 243 -25.71 -0.53 20.16
C LYS A 243 -25.40 -0.19 21.61
N GLN A 244 -24.46 -0.91 22.22
CA GLN A 244 -23.94 -0.55 23.54
C GLN A 244 -23.45 0.91 23.48
N PRO A 245 -23.72 1.71 24.53
CA PRO A 245 -23.13 3.03 24.66
C PRO A 245 -21.61 2.92 24.51
N ALA A 246 -21.03 3.81 23.70
CA ALA A 246 -19.58 3.90 23.57
C ALA A 246 -18.99 4.06 24.98
N ALA A 247 -18.11 3.14 25.36
CA ALA A 247 -17.33 3.28 26.58
C ALA A 247 -16.60 4.65 26.57
N PRO A 248 -16.42 5.30 27.73
CA PRO A 248 -15.67 6.54 27.84
C PRO A 248 -14.33 6.41 27.11
N ALA A 249 -13.95 7.42 26.33
CA ALA A 249 -12.68 7.41 25.61
C ALA A 249 -11.54 7.14 26.61
N ALA A 250 -10.85 6.02 26.45
CA ALA A 250 -9.75 5.64 27.30
C ALA A 250 -8.71 6.79 27.35
N PRO A 251 -8.14 7.09 28.53
CA PRO A 251 -7.14 8.13 28.67
C PRO A 251 -5.94 7.88 27.74
N LEU A 252 -5.32 8.97 27.27
CA LEU A 252 -4.16 8.92 26.38
C LEU A 252 -3.02 8.20 27.12
N SER A 253 -2.65 7.00 26.64
CA SER A 253 -1.68 6.13 27.32
C SER A 253 -0.92 5.25 26.29
N PRO A 254 0.37 4.92 26.52
CA PRO A 254 1.08 3.96 25.68
C PRO A 254 0.45 2.55 25.72
N SER A 255 -0.39 2.24 26.73
CA SER A 255 -1.18 1.00 26.79
C SER A 255 -2.14 0.79 25.61
N LEU A 256 -2.45 1.85 24.86
CA LEU A 256 -3.23 1.78 23.62
C LEU A 256 -2.48 1.06 22.49
N ILE A 257 -1.15 0.98 22.57
CA ILE A 257 -0.29 0.27 21.62
C ILE A 257 -0.22 -1.21 22.03
N ASP A 258 -0.55 -2.11 21.10
CA ASP A 258 -0.54 -3.55 21.33
C ASP A 258 0.88 -4.10 21.15
N LEU A 259 1.64 -4.15 22.25
CA LEU A 259 2.96 -4.76 22.28
C LEU A 259 2.86 -6.21 22.75
N ARG A 260 3.41 -7.13 21.97
CA ARG A 260 3.45 -8.56 22.30
C ARG A 260 4.81 -9.16 22.07
N VAL A 261 5.11 -10.23 22.79
CA VAL A 261 6.20 -11.13 22.44
C VAL A 261 5.87 -11.79 21.10
N GLY A 262 6.73 -11.62 20.11
CA GLY A 262 6.67 -12.30 18.83
C GLY A 262 7.76 -13.36 18.73
N HIS A 263 7.49 -14.46 18.04
CA HIS A 263 8.48 -15.48 17.72
C HIS A 263 8.62 -15.57 16.20
N ILE A 264 9.74 -15.11 15.68
CA ILE A 264 10.10 -15.28 14.27
C ILE A 264 10.39 -16.76 14.06
N LEU A 265 9.53 -17.45 13.33
CA LEU A 265 9.74 -18.85 12.97
C LEU A 265 10.85 -18.93 11.92
N ARG A 266 10.71 -18.11 10.89
CA ARG A 266 11.69 -17.95 9.81
C ARG A 266 11.63 -16.53 9.24
N ALA A 267 12.75 -16.09 8.69
CA ALA A 267 12.84 -14.89 7.87
C ALA A 267 13.48 -15.23 6.53
N VAL A 268 13.07 -14.54 5.47
CA VAL A 268 13.66 -14.65 4.13
C VAL A 268 13.94 -13.26 3.57
N ASN A 269 14.86 -13.16 2.62
CA ASN A 269 15.03 -11.94 1.83
C ASN A 269 13.72 -11.57 1.15
N HIS A 270 13.36 -10.28 1.21
CA HIS A 270 12.18 -9.82 0.51
C HIS A 270 12.41 -9.92 -1.01
N PRO A 271 11.53 -10.60 -1.78
CA PRO A 271 11.80 -10.93 -3.19
C PRO A 271 11.90 -9.70 -4.09
N ASN A 272 11.27 -8.59 -3.68
CA ASN A 272 11.23 -7.33 -4.44
C ASN A 272 11.96 -6.17 -3.74
N ALA A 273 12.79 -6.42 -2.71
CA ALA A 273 13.47 -5.36 -1.96
C ALA A 273 14.70 -5.82 -1.19
N ASP A 274 15.88 -5.38 -1.61
CA ASP A 274 17.16 -5.84 -1.05
C ASP A 274 17.37 -5.42 0.40
N SER A 275 16.76 -4.31 0.85
CA SER A 275 16.88 -3.84 2.24
C SER A 275 15.85 -4.45 3.20
N LEU A 276 14.93 -5.29 2.73
CA LEU A 276 13.84 -5.83 3.54
C LEU A 276 13.99 -7.34 3.76
N TYR A 277 13.60 -7.80 4.95
CA TYR A 277 13.23 -9.19 5.20
C TYR A 277 11.72 -9.36 5.23
N VAL A 278 11.26 -10.56 4.89
CA VAL A 278 9.89 -11.04 5.12
C VAL A 278 9.97 -12.11 6.20
N SER A 279 9.43 -11.80 7.37
CA SER A 279 9.42 -12.67 8.54
C SER A 279 8.04 -13.29 8.75
N THR A 280 8.01 -14.59 9.03
CA THR A 280 6.83 -15.30 9.51
C THR A 280 6.88 -15.31 11.04
N ILE A 281 6.00 -14.54 11.69
CA ILE A 281 6.06 -14.30 13.13
C ILE A 281 4.79 -14.81 13.81
N ASN A 282 4.94 -15.68 14.81
CA ASN A 282 3.88 -16.03 15.74
C ASN A 282 3.77 -14.93 16.81
N CYS A 283 2.65 -14.21 16.84
CA CYS A 283 2.34 -13.19 17.86
C CYS A 283 1.22 -13.64 18.81
N GLY A 284 0.98 -14.96 18.90
CA GLY A 284 -0.06 -15.60 19.70
C GLY A 284 -1.49 -15.17 19.33
N ASP A 285 -1.71 -14.87 18.05
CA ASP A 285 -3.04 -14.56 17.54
C ASP A 285 -3.92 -15.81 17.52
N ALA A 286 -5.22 -15.61 17.77
CA ALA A 286 -6.19 -16.69 17.67
C ALA A 286 -6.40 -17.11 16.20
N PRO A 287 -6.68 -18.38 15.91
CA PRO A 287 -7.01 -18.83 14.57
C PRO A 287 -8.15 -18.02 13.93
N GLY A 288 -7.99 -17.63 12.66
CA GLY A 288 -8.98 -16.84 11.92
C GLY A 288 -8.94 -15.32 12.19
N THR A 289 -7.94 -14.83 12.93
CA THR A 289 -7.74 -13.39 13.13
C THR A 289 -7.40 -12.69 11.80
N GLU A 290 -7.92 -11.47 11.60
CA GLU A 290 -7.64 -10.68 10.40
C GLU A 290 -6.13 -10.45 10.21
N ASN A 291 -5.64 -10.57 8.96
CA ASN A 291 -4.21 -10.39 8.60
C ASN A 291 -3.26 -11.42 9.20
N THR A 292 -3.77 -12.61 9.53
CA THR A 292 -2.98 -13.77 9.90
C THR A 292 -3.14 -14.89 8.88
N SER A 293 -2.20 -15.83 8.86
CA SER A 293 -2.28 -17.08 8.11
C SER A 293 -1.90 -18.24 9.02
N VAL A 294 -2.26 -19.46 8.64
CA VAL A 294 -1.74 -20.66 9.33
C VAL A 294 -0.43 -21.05 8.66
N ASP A 295 0.60 -21.26 9.47
CA ASP A 295 1.85 -21.85 9.00
C ASP A 295 1.69 -23.37 8.86
N GLU A 296 1.92 -23.91 7.68
CA GLU A 296 1.66 -25.33 7.39
C GLU A 296 2.60 -26.28 8.14
N GLU A 297 3.83 -25.85 8.42
CA GLU A 297 4.85 -26.65 9.10
C GLU A 297 4.57 -26.76 10.61
N THR A 298 4.28 -25.63 11.25
CA THR A 298 4.08 -25.57 12.71
C THR A 298 2.62 -25.64 13.15
N GLY A 299 1.67 -25.41 12.24
CA GLY A 299 0.24 -25.29 12.54
C GLY A 299 -0.13 -24.02 13.31
N LEU A 300 0.83 -23.10 13.52
CA LEU A 300 0.62 -21.88 14.30
C LEU A 300 -0.04 -20.79 13.47
N THR A 301 -0.81 -19.92 14.14
CA THR A 301 -1.31 -18.69 13.51
C THR A 301 -0.22 -17.64 13.51
N VAL A 302 0.16 -17.17 12.33
CA VAL A 302 1.32 -16.30 12.10
C VAL A 302 0.95 -15.05 11.34
N ARG A 303 1.77 -14.02 11.48
CA ARG A 303 1.72 -12.78 10.72
C ARG A 303 2.91 -12.71 9.77
N THR A 304 2.67 -12.16 8.59
CA THR A 304 3.74 -11.72 7.68
C THR A 304 4.21 -10.34 8.09
N VAL A 305 5.50 -10.17 8.32
CA VAL A 305 6.09 -8.90 8.77
C VAL A 305 7.27 -8.54 7.87
N CYS A 306 7.16 -7.42 7.16
CA CYS A 306 8.26 -6.86 6.38
C CYS A 306 9.07 -5.90 7.26
N SER A 307 10.39 -6.09 7.33
CA SER A 307 11.28 -5.28 8.17
C SER A 307 12.52 -4.83 7.42
N GLY A 308 12.92 -3.57 7.58
CA GLY A 308 14.09 -2.98 6.93
C GLY A 308 15.40 -3.30 7.62
N LEU A 309 15.64 -4.59 7.89
CA LEU A 309 16.78 -5.07 8.67
C LEU A 309 17.84 -5.76 7.80
N ASN A 310 17.58 -5.98 6.51
CA ASN A 310 18.56 -6.60 5.63
C ASN A 310 19.72 -5.62 5.36
N GLY A 311 20.94 -6.09 5.55
CA GLY A 311 22.15 -5.26 5.60
C GLY A 311 22.46 -4.63 6.96
N LEU A 312 21.57 -4.76 7.95
CA LEU A 312 21.78 -4.28 9.33
C LEU A 312 21.91 -5.42 10.33
N ILE A 313 21.09 -6.47 10.18
CA ILE A 313 21.11 -7.68 10.99
C ILE A 313 21.23 -8.87 10.05
N PRO A 314 22.20 -9.79 10.25
CA PRO A 314 22.34 -10.98 9.41
C PRO A 314 21.08 -11.85 9.44
N LEU A 315 20.79 -12.53 8.33
CA LEU A 315 19.59 -13.36 8.18
C LEU A 315 19.56 -14.51 9.20
N GLU A 316 20.73 -15.04 9.57
CA GLU A 316 20.93 -16.11 10.53
C GLU A 316 20.47 -15.68 11.93
N GLU A 317 20.69 -14.40 12.28
CA GLU A 317 20.25 -13.81 13.55
C GLU A 317 18.75 -13.55 13.60
N MET A 318 18.03 -13.67 12.48
CA MET A 318 16.57 -13.50 12.42
C MET A 318 15.83 -14.81 12.62
N GLN A 319 16.47 -15.96 12.37
CA GLN A 319 15.81 -17.27 12.42
C GLN A 319 15.50 -17.67 13.87
N ASN A 320 14.32 -18.26 14.08
CA ASN A 320 13.90 -18.81 15.38
C ASN A 320 14.09 -17.84 16.56
N ARG A 321 13.87 -16.53 16.35
CA ARG A 321 14.20 -15.48 17.33
C ARG A 321 12.95 -14.91 17.99
N LYS A 322 13.01 -14.71 19.31
CA LYS A 322 11.99 -13.95 20.05
C LYS A 322 12.28 -12.45 19.96
N ILE A 323 11.23 -11.67 19.76
CA ILE A 323 11.25 -10.22 19.59
C ILE A 323 10.06 -9.57 20.28
N ILE A 324 10.03 -8.24 20.34
CA ILE A 324 8.81 -7.49 20.66
C ILE A 324 8.18 -6.97 19.37
N ALA A 325 6.88 -7.23 19.20
CA ALA A 325 6.11 -6.83 18.03
C ALA A 325 5.01 -5.82 18.39
N VAL A 326 4.83 -4.82 17.54
CA VAL A 326 3.69 -3.90 17.55
C VAL A 326 2.59 -4.49 16.67
N CYS A 327 1.47 -4.90 17.28
CA CYS A 327 0.46 -5.77 16.68
C CYS A 327 -0.84 -5.06 16.25
N ASN A 328 -1.03 -3.78 16.60
CA ASN A 328 -2.25 -3.05 16.26
C ASN A 328 -2.03 -1.83 15.36
N LEU A 329 -0.88 -1.72 14.69
CA LEU A 329 -0.71 -0.76 13.60
C LEU A 329 -1.58 -1.17 12.41
N LYS A 330 -2.05 -0.18 11.64
CA LYS A 330 -2.72 -0.46 10.36
C LYS A 330 -1.74 -1.20 9.45
N PRO A 331 -2.08 -2.38 8.89
CA PRO A 331 -1.19 -3.11 8.01
C PRO A 331 -0.72 -2.26 6.82
N VAL A 332 0.54 -2.41 6.46
CA VAL A 332 1.19 -1.65 5.38
C VAL A 332 1.71 -2.60 4.32
N THR A 333 1.40 -2.33 3.05
CA THR A 333 1.99 -3.06 1.93
C THR A 333 3.36 -2.49 1.63
N MET A 334 4.41 -3.28 1.83
CA MET A 334 5.79 -2.95 1.51
C MET A 334 6.19 -3.77 0.30
N ARG A 335 6.41 -3.10 -0.84
CA ARG A 335 6.95 -3.73 -2.07
C ARG A 335 6.14 -4.97 -2.53
N GLY A 336 4.82 -4.88 -2.38
CA GLY A 336 3.85 -5.90 -2.79
C GLY A 336 3.45 -6.89 -1.68
N ILE A 337 4.17 -6.94 -0.55
CA ILE A 337 3.87 -7.84 0.57
C ILE A 337 3.25 -7.05 1.72
N LYS A 338 2.12 -7.53 2.24
CA LYS A 338 1.41 -6.89 3.35
C LYS A 338 2.08 -7.25 4.68
N SER A 339 2.67 -6.25 5.33
CA SER A 339 3.18 -6.34 6.69
C SER A 339 2.04 -6.10 7.69
N ALA A 340 1.80 -7.07 8.57
CA ALA A 340 0.70 -7.10 9.54
C ALA A 340 1.15 -6.85 11.00
N ALA A 341 2.42 -6.53 11.20
CA ALA A 341 2.97 -6.08 12.48
C ALA A 341 4.26 -5.27 12.21
N MET A 342 4.90 -4.78 13.27
CA MET A 342 6.21 -4.16 13.20
C MET A 342 7.11 -4.72 14.29
N VAL A 343 8.36 -5.06 13.96
CA VAL A 343 9.35 -5.52 14.94
C VAL A 343 9.98 -4.30 15.61
N LEU A 344 10.05 -4.31 16.94
CA LEU A 344 10.63 -3.23 17.73
C LEU A 344 12.17 -3.36 17.78
N ALA A 345 12.87 -2.29 17.45
CA ALA A 345 14.33 -2.24 17.45
C ALA A 345 14.86 -0.95 18.06
N ALA A 346 16.06 -1.03 18.63
CA ALA A 346 16.82 0.11 19.11
C ALA A 346 17.81 0.57 18.05
N SER A 347 17.94 1.89 17.91
CA SER A 347 18.93 2.56 17.07
C SER A 347 19.53 3.75 17.83
N PRO A 348 20.81 4.10 17.60
CA PRO A 348 21.40 5.30 18.20
C PRO A 348 20.54 6.55 18.00
N LYS A 349 20.57 7.47 18.98
CA LYS A 349 19.98 8.81 18.83
C LYS A 349 20.84 9.63 17.86
N SER A 350 20.45 9.62 16.59
CA SER A 350 21.06 10.39 15.52
C SER A 350 19.96 10.93 14.60
N ASP A 351 20.14 12.12 14.04
CA ASP A 351 19.27 12.69 13.00
C ASP A 351 19.37 11.92 11.68
N ASP A 352 20.38 11.05 11.54
CA ASP A 352 20.57 10.20 10.37
C ASP A 352 20.05 8.78 10.66
N ALA A 353 18.96 8.40 9.99
CA ALA A 353 18.20 7.18 10.27
C ALA A 353 18.98 5.88 10.03
N HIS A 354 20.20 5.96 9.47
CA HIS A 354 21.10 4.84 9.18
C HIS A 354 22.48 4.94 9.86
N ALA A 355 22.69 5.91 10.75
CA ALA A 355 23.96 6.07 11.45
C ALA A 355 24.05 5.20 12.71
N GLY A 356 24.38 3.91 12.53
CA GLY A 356 24.85 3.03 13.59
C GLY A 356 24.14 1.68 13.72
N PRO A 357 24.60 0.81 14.64
CA PRO A 357 24.10 -0.56 14.76
C PRO A 357 22.62 -0.56 15.16
N ILE A 358 21.83 -1.46 14.55
CA ILE A 358 20.44 -1.70 14.93
C ILE A 358 20.37 -2.98 15.76
N GLU A 359 19.66 -2.92 16.88
CA GLU A 359 19.49 -4.07 17.78
C GLU A 359 18.02 -4.39 18.00
N LEU A 360 17.61 -5.64 17.78
CA LEU A 360 16.26 -6.08 18.11
C LEU A 360 16.05 -6.11 19.62
N VAL A 361 14.88 -5.66 20.06
CA VAL A 361 14.46 -5.78 21.46
C VAL A 361 14.19 -7.25 21.78
N SER A 362 14.89 -7.75 22.80
CA SER A 362 14.82 -9.13 23.24
C SER A 362 13.92 -9.24 24.47
N PRO A 363 12.83 -10.03 24.42
CA PRO A 363 12.06 -10.38 25.61
C PRO A 363 12.84 -11.38 26.49
N PRO A 364 12.36 -11.67 27.72
CA PRO A 364 12.81 -12.79 28.52
C PRO A 364 12.80 -14.10 27.71
N ALA A 365 13.82 -14.94 27.92
CA ALA A 365 14.05 -16.14 27.12
C ALA A 365 12.91 -17.16 27.20
N ASP A 366 12.18 -17.20 28.32
CA ASP A 366 11.06 -18.09 28.61
C ASP A 366 9.69 -17.50 28.23
N ALA A 367 9.60 -16.22 27.88
CA ALA A 367 8.35 -15.56 27.54
C ALA A 367 7.67 -16.20 26.30
N PRO A 368 6.42 -16.68 26.37
CA PRO A 368 5.73 -17.29 25.24
C PRO A 368 5.29 -16.25 24.19
N ALA A 369 5.17 -16.69 22.94
CA ALA A 369 4.60 -15.87 21.87
C ALA A 369 3.18 -15.41 22.21
N GLY A 370 2.87 -14.15 21.92
CA GLY A 370 1.62 -13.48 22.23
C GLY A 370 1.48 -12.95 23.64
N GLU A 371 2.46 -13.18 24.51
CA GLU A 371 2.45 -12.56 25.82
C GLU A 371 2.44 -11.03 25.70
N ARG A 372 1.53 -10.40 26.43
CA ARG A 372 1.38 -8.95 26.46
C ARG A 372 2.61 -8.31 27.11
N VAL A 373 3.06 -7.22 26.50
CA VAL A 373 4.19 -6.40 26.97
C VAL A 373 3.68 -4.99 27.22
N PHE A 374 4.15 -4.35 28.29
CA PHE A 374 3.73 -3.00 28.66
C PHE A 374 4.83 -2.28 29.45
N PHE A 375 4.74 -0.95 29.53
CA PHE A 375 5.61 -0.18 30.40
C PHE A 375 5.07 -0.20 31.83
N GLU A 376 5.95 -0.40 32.82
CA GLU A 376 5.58 -0.40 34.24
C GLU A 376 4.78 0.86 34.62
N GLY A 377 3.69 0.70 35.36
CA GLY A 377 2.79 1.83 35.68
C GLY A 377 1.86 2.26 34.53
N TRP A 378 2.03 1.72 33.32
CA TRP A 378 1.21 2.01 32.14
C TRP A 378 0.46 0.78 31.61
N SER A 379 -0.02 -0.10 32.49
CA SER A 379 -0.72 -1.34 32.13
C SER A 379 -2.25 -1.27 32.17
N ALA A 380 -2.82 -0.19 32.73
CA ALA A 380 -4.23 -0.11 33.08
C ALA A 380 -5.23 -0.03 31.89
N GLY A 381 -4.76 0.31 30.68
CA GLY A 381 -5.60 0.39 29.48
C GLY A 381 -5.56 -0.88 28.64
N GLU A 382 -6.59 -1.12 27.82
CA GLU A 382 -6.57 -2.18 26.80
C GLU A 382 -6.08 -1.61 25.45
N PRO A 383 -5.29 -2.36 24.68
CA PRO A 383 -4.86 -1.92 23.35
C PRO A 383 -6.04 -1.67 22.40
N GLU A 384 -5.94 -0.66 21.53
CA GLU A 384 -6.95 -0.47 20.48
C GLU A 384 -6.89 -1.64 19.48
N LYS A 385 -8.03 -2.07 18.93
CA LYS A 385 -8.07 -3.14 17.89
C LYS A 385 -7.15 -2.81 16.70
N VAL A 386 -7.19 -1.55 16.25
CA VAL A 386 -6.30 -0.98 15.22
C VAL A 386 -6.10 0.49 15.55
N LEU A 387 -4.85 0.92 15.70
CA LEU A 387 -4.48 2.32 15.92
C LEU A 387 -4.95 3.17 14.74
N ASN A 388 -5.70 4.22 15.04
CA ASN A 388 -6.13 5.18 14.03
C ASN A 388 -4.97 6.11 13.64
N PRO A 389 -4.47 6.10 12.38
CA PRO A 389 -3.35 6.95 11.97
C PRO A 389 -3.64 8.46 12.10
N LYS A 390 -4.92 8.86 12.17
CA LYS A 390 -5.29 10.27 12.39
C LYS A 390 -5.07 10.72 13.83
N LYS A 391 -5.12 9.81 14.80
CA LYS A 391 -4.86 10.10 16.22
C LYS A 391 -3.37 10.19 16.53
N LYS A 392 -2.50 9.68 15.64
CA LYS A 392 -1.04 9.70 15.79
C LYS A 392 -0.54 9.15 17.13
N ILE A 393 -1.19 8.09 17.64
CA ILE A 393 -0.89 7.54 18.97
C ILE A 393 0.56 7.03 19.03
N TRP A 394 0.98 6.25 18.03
CA TRP A 394 2.36 5.78 17.93
C TRP A 394 3.36 6.94 17.92
N GLU A 395 3.13 7.93 17.05
CA GLU A 395 4.00 9.11 16.91
C GLU A 395 4.00 10.02 18.14
N THR A 396 2.96 9.95 18.98
CA THR A 396 2.90 10.67 20.25
C THR A 396 3.79 10.02 21.31
N PHE A 397 3.81 8.69 21.40
CA PHE A 397 4.54 7.98 22.46
C PHE A 397 5.96 7.54 22.09
N GLN A 398 6.21 7.28 20.80
CA GLN A 398 7.50 6.80 20.32
C GLN A 398 8.70 7.69 20.74
N PRO A 399 8.60 9.03 20.81
CA PRO A 399 9.69 9.87 21.32
C PRO A 399 10.14 9.55 22.75
N GLY A 400 9.25 8.99 23.58
CA GLY A 400 9.59 8.54 24.93
C GLY A 400 10.21 7.15 24.99
N PHE A 401 10.18 6.35 23.91
CA PHE A 401 10.75 5.00 23.94
C PHE A 401 12.28 5.06 23.82
N THR A 402 12.95 4.60 24.86
CA THR A 402 14.41 4.68 25.01
C THR A 402 15.00 3.40 25.59
N THR A 403 16.32 3.29 25.65
CA THR A 403 17.02 2.29 26.46
C THR A 403 17.73 2.90 27.65
N THR A 404 17.84 2.17 28.76
CA THR A 404 18.53 2.60 29.99
C THR A 404 20.02 2.27 29.96
N ASP A 405 20.78 2.74 30.96
CA ASP A 405 22.19 2.38 31.12
C ASP A 405 22.42 0.87 31.38
N SER A 406 21.37 0.19 31.85
CA SER A 406 21.32 -1.25 32.07
C SER A 406 20.81 -2.02 30.84
N LEU A 407 20.69 -1.36 29.68
CA LEU A 407 20.24 -1.95 28.41
C LEU A 407 18.77 -2.41 28.41
N GLU A 408 17.98 -1.95 29.36
CA GLU A 408 16.54 -2.23 29.43
C GLU A 408 15.80 -1.25 28.52
N VAL A 409 14.78 -1.71 27.81
CA VAL A 409 13.86 -0.81 27.09
C VAL A 409 12.96 -0.13 28.12
N ALA A 410 12.73 1.17 27.94
CA ALA A 410 11.93 1.97 28.85
C ALA A 410 11.18 3.10 28.12
N PHE A 411 10.23 3.69 28.83
CA PHE A 411 9.42 4.82 28.40
C PHE A 411 9.67 6.00 29.32
N ASP A 412 10.29 7.06 28.80
CA ASP A 412 10.42 8.35 29.45
C ASP A 412 9.19 9.22 29.14
N SER A 413 8.29 9.34 30.12
CA SER A 413 7.06 10.12 29.94
C SER A 413 7.31 11.63 29.82
N ALA A 414 8.47 12.13 30.25
CA ALA A 414 8.83 13.54 30.13
C ALA A 414 9.07 13.96 28.66
N GLN A 415 9.35 13.00 27.77
CA GLN A 415 9.51 13.25 26.33
C GLN A 415 8.17 13.33 25.58
N VAL A 416 7.03 13.21 26.26
CA VAL A 416 5.69 13.26 25.67
C VAL A 416 4.91 14.46 26.22
N PRO A 417 5.01 15.65 25.60
CA PRO A 417 4.37 16.88 26.09
C PRO A 417 2.85 16.75 26.34
N GLN A 418 2.17 15.91 25.55
CA GLN A 418 0.73 15.69 25.64
C GLN A 418 0.30 15.00 26.94
N LEU A 419 1.23 14.35 27.67
CA LEU A 419 0.96 13.81 29.00
C LEU A 419 1.04 14.89 30.07
N ALA A 420 1.98 15.83 29.96
CA ALA A 420 2.14 16.95 30.89
C ALA A 420 0.96 17.93 30.85
N GLU A 421 0.40 18.20 29.66
CA GLU A 421 -0.77 19.08 29.50
C GLU A 421 -2.03 18.56 30.19
N LYS A 422 -2.14 17.25 30.43
CA LYS A 422 -3.30 16.60 31.06
C LYS A 422 -3.18 16.38 32.56
N GLU A 423 -2.00 16.57 33.16
CA GLU A 423 -1.86 16.50 34.62
C GLU A 423 -2.62 17.61 35.35
N GLY A 424 -2.98 18.70 34.66
CA GLY A 424 -3.78 19.82 35.20
C GLY A 424 -5.30 19.54 35.32
N GLU A 425 -5.84 18.51 34.66
CA GLU A 425 -7.24 18.09 34.77
C GLU A 425 -7.30 16.61 35.17
N ALA A 426 -7.35 16.35 36.49
CA ALA A 426 -7.69 15.06 37.11
C ALA A 426 -7.23 13.80 36.32
N SER A 427 -5.93 13.68 36.08
CA SER A 427 -5.33 12.51 35.43
C SER A 427 -5.14 11.38 36.44
N SER A 428 -5.67 10.20 36.12
CA SER A 428 -5.40 8.93 36.81
C SER A 428 -4.04 8.32 36.44
N ALA A 429 -3.05 9.14 36.03
CA ALA A 429 -1.68 8.69 35.89
C ALA A 429 -1.14 8.37 37.30
N PRO A 430 -0.53 7.19 37.53
CA PRO A 430 -0.07 6.83 38.86
C PRO A 430 1.06 7.78 39.29
N ALA A 431 0.74 8.63 40.27
CA ALA A 431 1.69 9.41 41.04
C ALA A 431 2.56 8.48 41.88
N ALA A 432 3.56 7.82 41.27
CA ALA A 432 4.66 7.13 41.94
C ALA A 432 5.67 6.43 41.00
N ALA A 433 5.43 6.33 39.69
CA ALA A 433 6.45 5.77 38.78
C ALA A 433 7.48 6.86 38.47
N GLY A 434 8.77 6.57 38.58
CA GLY A 434 9.81 7.49 38.10
C GLY A 434 9.52 7.92 36.66
N THR A 435 10.10 9.03 36.21
CA THR A 435 9.92 9.56 34.84
C THR A 435 10.14 8.51 33.75
N VAL A 436 10.90 7.45 34.06
CA VAL A 436 11.24 6.33 33.18
C VAL A 436 10.60 5.03 33.68
N ALA A 437 9.72 4.44 32.88
CA ALA A 437 9.05 3.16 33.13
C ALA A 437 9.65 2.03 32.28
N LYS A 438 10.02 0.88 32.86
CA LYS A 438 10.65 -0.21 32.11
C LYS A 438 9.63 -1.00 31.30
N LEU A 439 10.04 -1.54 30.15
CA LEU A 439 9.24 -2.43 29.32
C LEU A 439 9.31 -3.85 29.88
N VAL A 440 8.18 -4.37 30.35
CA VAL A 440 8.06 -5.68 30.99
C VAL A 440 7.03 -6.55 30.29
N THR A 441 7.25 -7.86 30.32
CA THR A 441 6.23 -8.85 29.98
C THR A 441 5.19 -8.95 31.10
N LYS A 442 4.02 -9.52 30.81
CA LYS A 442 2.98 -9.78 31.81
C LYS A 442 3.47 -10.67 32.97
N SER A 443 4.40 -11.57 32.71
CA SER A 443 5.11 -12.40 33.68
C SER A 443 6.14 -11.64 34.52
N GLY A 444 6.42 -10.37 34.21
CA GLY A 444 7.31 -9.50 34.98
C GLY A 444 8.77 -9.52 34.54
N GLY A 445 9.10 -10.16 33.40
CA GLY A 445 10.45 -10.16 32.88
C GLY A 445 10.74 -8.91 32.03
N LEU A 446 11.98 -8.44 32.08
CA LEU A 446 12.43 -7.22 31.39
C LEU A 446 12.75 -7.46 29.92
N CYS A 447 12.41 -6.50 29.08
CA CYS A 447 12.82 -6.46 27.67
C CYS A 447 14.12 -5.65 27.52
N THR A 448 15.12 -6.21 26.86
CA THR A 448 16.47 -5.62 26.78
C THR A 448 17.01 -5.53 25.35
N VAL A 449 18.11 -4.80 25.18
CA VAL A 449 18.91 -4.74 23.94
C VAL A 449 20.34 -5.24 24.21
N LYS A 450 21.15 -5.43 23.17
CA LYS A 450 22.48 -6.06 23.32
C LYS A 450 23.51 -5.09 23.88
N SER A 451 23.55 -3.84 23.42
CA SER A 451 24.60 -2.88 23.78
C SER A 451 24.20 -1.40 23.72
N LEU A 452 23.08 -1.07 23.07
CA LEU A 452 22.68 0.33 22.86
C LEU A 452 22.10 0.98 24.11
N LYS A 453 22.82 1.94 24.71
CA LYS A 453 22.36 2.78 25.84
C LYS A 453 21.77 4.10 25.35
N GLY A 454 20.71 4.58 25.98
CA GLY A 454 20.07 5.86 25.64
C GLY A 454 19.57 5.93 24.20
N ALA A 455 19.35 4.78 23.55
CA ALA A 455 18.98 4.68 22.15
C ALA A 455 17.50 5.02 21.92
N THR A 456 17.15 5.36 20.69
CA THR A 456 15.76 5.48 20.26
C THR A 456 15.20 4.10 19.96
N VAL A 457 14.03 3.77 20.52
CA VAL A 457 13.34 2.51 20.25
C VAL A 457 12.12 2.78 19.36
N ARG A 458 11.98 2.02 18.27
CA ARG A 458 10.90 2.20 17.29
C ARG A 458 10.59 0.96 16.48
#